data_AF-A0A4Q2K6D8-F1
#
_entry.id   AF-A0A4Q2K6D8-F1
#
_cell.length_a   1.000
_cell.length_b   1.000
_cell.length_c   1.000
_cell.angle_alpha   90.00
_cell.angle_beta   90.00
_cell.angle_gamma   90.00
#
_symmetry.space_group_name_H-M   'P 1'
#
loop_
_entity.id
_entity.type
_entity.pdbx_description
1 polymer ?
#
loop_
_entity_poly.entity_id
_entity_poly.type
_entity_poly.pdbx_seq_one_letter_code
_entity_poly.pdbx_strand_id
1 'polypeptide(L)'
;MFVGADTPKERMQRSIKHGLLLLAQLCLIMGVYAAGCAIASVLPIALPGNILGMVLLLVLLGTHILKTKYISDACDYLIDNMSVFFIPAGVAIMGCFSMLENSAAKFAFVCIATTVIVFLATSYTVLLVSWIMAKLGKDTALAPAVGPKGSDDSAADGDATADASRKHAEVQPKHHAHPHAHTHTHPHTPASGSIIAPVPSKEA
;
A
#
# COMPACT_ATOMS: atom_id res chain seq x y z
N MET A 1 13.29 -48.09 -12.09
CA MET A 1 11.83 -48.16 -11.85
C MET A 1 11.19 -47.00 -12.58
N PHE A 2 10.48 -47.33 -13.66
CA PHE A 2 9.73 -46.41 -14.50
C PHE A 2 8.41 -46.13 -13.77
N VAL A 3 8.28 -44.95 -13.15
CA VAL A 3 7.07 -44.55 -12.44
C VAL A 3 6.41 -43.41 -13.21
N GLY A 4 5.30 -43.76 -13.85
CA GLY A 4 4.16 -42.86 -14.04
C GLY A 4 4.25 -41.91 -15.23
N ALA A 5 3.73 -42.37 -16.37
CA ALA A 5 3.16 -41.48 -17.37
C ALA A 5 1.96 -40.74 -16.73
N ASP A 6 2.20 -39.53 -16.21
CA ASP A 6 1.12 -38.57 -16.05
C ASP A 6 0.59 -38.25 -17.45
N THR A 7 -0.64 -38.67 -17.76
CA THR A 7 -1.29 -38.21 -18.98
C THR A 7 -1.45 -36.68 -18.94
N PRO A 8 -1.09 -35.92 -19.99
CA PRO A 8 -1.10 -34.45 -19.99
C PRO A 8 -2.46 -33.82 -19.65
N LYS A 9 -3.53 -34.60 -19.85
CA LYS A 9 -4.93 -34.28 -19.55
C LYS A 9 -5.23 -34.08 -18.06
N GLU A 10 -4.59 -34.82 -17.14
CA GLU A 10 -4.88 -34.69 -15.70
C GLU A 10 -4.23 -33.46 -15.05
N ARG A 11 -3.06 -33.01 -15.53
CA ARG A 11 -2.44 -31.76 -15.07
C ARG A 11 -3.22 -30.53 -15.53
N MET A 12 -3.72 -30.55 -16.77
CA MET A 12 -4.57 -29.49 -17.33
C MET A 12 -5.92 -29.38 -16.60
N GLN A 13 -6.56 -30.52 -16.31
CA GLN A 13 -7.89 -30.56 -15.69
C GLN A 13 -7.88 -30.04 -14.23
N ARG A 14 -6.76 -30.17 -13.50
CA ARG A 14 -6.65 -29.61 -12.14
C ARG A 14 -6.57 -28.08 -12.13
N SER A 15 -5.79 -27.47 -13.03
CA SER A 15 -5.70 -26.00 -13.10
C SER A 15 -7.02 -25.35 -13.52
N ILE A 16 -7.77 -25.97 -14.44
CA ILE A 16 -9.07 -25.45 -14.87
C ILE A 16 -10.10 -25.53 -13.74
N LYS A 17 -10.13 -26.61 -12.96
CA LYS A 17 -11.02 -26.73 -11.79
C LYS A 17 -10.73 -25.64 -10.75
N HIS A 18 -9.46 -25.34 -10.51
CA HIS A 18 -9.06 -24.27 -9.59
C HIS A 18 -9.42 -22.89 -10.13
N GLY A 19 -9.16 -22.61 -11.41
CA GLY A 19 -9.59 -21.36 -12.04
C GLY A 19 -11.11 -21.17 -12.02
N LEU A 20 -11.88 -22.25 -12.26
CA LEU A 20 -13.33 -22.22 -12.20
C LEU A 20 -13.86 -22.00 -10.77
N LEU A 21 -13.18 -22.57 -9.76
CA LEU A 21 -13.47 -22.30 -8.36
C LEU A 21 -13.29 -20.80 -8.07
N LEU A 22 -12.16 -20.19 -8.44
CA LEU A 22 -11.93 -18.76 -8.26
C LEU A 22 -12.98 -17.89 -8.97
N LEU A 23 -13.34 -18.25 -10.20
CA LEU A 23 -14.39 -17.53 -10.93
C LEU A 23 -15.75 -17.65 -10.24
N ALA A 24 -16.08 -18.82 -9.70
CA ALA A 24 -17.31 -19.02 -8.93
C ALA A 24 -17.31 -18.21 -7.62
N GLN A 25 -16.15 -18.10 -6.96
CA GLN A 25 -15.97 -17.27 -5.76
C GLN A 25 -16.15 -15.78 -6.07
N LEU A 26 -15.57 -15.29 -7.17
CA LEU A 26 -15.76 -13.91 -7.63
C LEU A 26 -17.22 -13.63 -7.99
N CYS A 27 -17.87 -14.58 -8.67
CA CYS A 27 -19.29 -14.50 -9.00
C CYS A 27 -20.16 -14.42 -7.74
N LEU A 28 -19.77 -15.14 -6.68
CA LEU A 28 -20.43 -15.06 -5.38
C LEU A 28 -20.27 -13.69 -4.72
N ILE A 29 -19.08 -13.07 -4.76
CA ILE A 29 -18.87 -11.69 -4.28
C ILE A 29 -19.77 -10.71 -5.03
N MET A 30 -19.80 -10.81 -6.36
CA MET A 30 -20.66 -9.99 -7.22
C MET A 30 -22.15 -10.23 -6.94
N GLY A 31 -22.55 -11.47 -6.67
CA GLY A 31 -23.92 -11.83 -6.30
C GLY A 31 -24.35 -11.20 -4.98
N VAL A 32 -23.47 -11.22 -3.97
CA VAL A 32 -23.74 -10.56 -2.67
C VAL A 32 -23.82 -9.04 -2.83
N TYR A 33 -22.94 -8.44 -3.63
CA TYR A 33 -23.02 -7.00 -3.95
C TYR A 33 -24.32 -6.65 -4.69
N ALA A 34 -24.72 -7.43 -5.69
CA ALA A 34 -25.96 -7.24 -6.42
C ALA A 34 -27.20 -7.37 -5.51
N ALA A 35 -27.20 -8.35 -4.59
CA ALA A 35 -28.23 -8.47 -3.57
C ALA A 35 -28.25 -7.25 -2.64
N GLY A 36 -27.08 -6.75 -2.20
CA GLY A 36 -26.96 -5.52 -1.41
C GLY A 36 -27.55 -4.30 -2.11
N CYS A 37 -27.30 -4.14 -3.41
CA CYS A 37 -27.89 -3.08 -4.25
C CYS A 37 -29.41 -3.25 -4.44
N ALA A 38 -29.89 -4.47 -4.64
CA ALA A 38 -31.32 -4.75 -4.74
C ALA A 38 -32.05 -4.40 -3.44
N ILE A 39 -31.48 -4.79 -2.30
CA ILE A 39 -32.00 -4.45 -0.96
C ILE A 39 -31.96 -2.93 -0.75
N ALA A 40 -30.87 -2.26 -1.16
CA ALA A 40 -30.74 -0.81 -1.07
C ALA A 40 -31.81 -0.07 -1.89
N SER A 41 -32.24 -0.65 -3.02
CA SER A 41 -33.27 -0.04 -3.88
C SER A 41 -34.69 -0.23 -3.34
N VAL A 42 -34.93 -1.28 -2.53
CA VAL A 42 -36.22 -1.54 -1.88
C VAL A 42 -36.36 -0.70 -0.61
N LEU A 43 -35.25 -0.39 0.06
CA LEU A 43 -35.25 0.49 1.22
C LEU A 43 -35.26 1.97 0.79
N PRO A 44 -36.20 2.80 1.28
CA PRO A 44 -36.27 4.23 0.94
C PRO A 44 -35.17 5.09 1.59
N ILE A 45 -34.10 4.48 2.11
CA ILE A 45 -32.96 5.16 2.72
C ILE A 45 -31.82 5.29 1.71
N ALA A 46 -31.21 6.47 1.63
CA ALA A 46 -30.11 6.79 0.72
C ALA A 46 -28.77 6.17 1.16
N LEU A 47 -28.74 4.85 1.37
CA LEU A 47 -27.50 4.14 1.63
C LEU A 47 -26.89 3.63 0.33
N PRO A 48 -25.59 3.90 0.07
CA PRO A 48 -24.90 3.30 -1.06
C PRO A 48 -24.94 1.78 -0.97
N GLY A 49 -25.26 1.11 -2.07
CA GLY A 49 -25.32 -0.36 -2.13
C GLY A 49 -24.03 -1.06 -1.66
N ASN A 50 -22.87 -0.40 -1.78
CA ASN A 50 -21.58 -0.91 -1.29
C ASN A 50 -21.57 -1.16 0.23
N ILE A 51 -22.15 -0.25 1.02
CA ILE A 51 -22.21 -0.39 2.48
C ILE A 51 -23.15 -1.55 2.84
N LEU A 52 -24.28 -1.67 2.14
CA LEU A 52 -25.22 -2.78 2.33
C LEU A 52 -24.61 -4.13 1.91
N GLY A 53 -23.80 -4.17 0.86
CA GLY A 53 -23.03 -5.36 0.47
C GLY A 53 -22.05 -5.80 1.56
N MET A 54 -21.32 -4.86 2.17
CA MET A 54 -20.41 -5.15 3.30
C MET A 54 -21.16 -5.71 4.52
N VAL A 55 -22.29 -5.11 4.89
CA VAL A 55 -23.13 -5.59 6.00
C VAL A 55 -23.75 -6.96 5.69
N LEU A 56 -24.23 -7.16 4.47
CA LEU A 56 -24.84 -8.43 4.05
C LEU A 56 -23.80 -9.56 4.07
N LEU A 57 -22.60 -9.32 3.58
CA LEU A 57 -21.49 -10.27 3.63
C LEU A 57 -21.10 -10.60 5.07
N LEU A 58 -21.09 -9.60 5.96
CA LEU A 58 -20.84 -9.80 7.39
C LEU A 58 -21.90 -10.70 8.04
N VAL A 59 -23.19 -10.50 7.74
CA VAL A 59 -24.29 -11.34 8.27
C VAL A 59 -24.19 -12.76 7.74
N LEU A 60 -23.91 -12.93 6.44
CA LEU A 60 -23.74 -14.26 5.82
C LEU A 60 -22.56 -15.03 6.41
N LEU A 61 -21.46 -14.32 6.69
CA LEU A 61 -20.26 -14.87 7.33
C LEU A 61 -20.51 -15.21 8.80
N GLY A 62 -21.21 -14.33 9.53
CA GLY A 62 -21.60 -14.55 10.93
C GLY A 62 -22.58 -15.70 11.12
N THR A 63 -23.43 -15.99 10.12
CA THR A 63 -24.33 -17.15 10.12
C THR A 63 -23.59 -18.45 9.74
N HIS A 64 -22.29 -18.38 9.40
CA HIS A 64 -21.44 -19.50 8.97
C HIS A 64 -22.02 -20.33 7.80
N ILE A 65 -23.00 -19.76 7.07
CA ILE A 65 -23.56 -20.31 5.83
C ILE A 65 -22.56 -20.15 4.70
N LEU A 66 -21.80 -19.04 4.69
CA LEU A 66 -20.68 -18.84 3.78
C LEU A 66 -19.39 -19.35 4.42
N LYS A 67 -18.79 -20.37 3.81
CA LYS A 67 -17.49 -20.85 4.25
C LYS A 67 -16.40 -19.88 3.77
N THR A 68 -15.76 -19.19 4.71
CA THR A 68 -14.71 -18.16 4.48
C THR A 68 -13.63 -18.61 3.50
N LYS A 69 -13.33 -19.90 3.46
CA LYS A 69 -12.36 -20.49 2.54
C LYS A 69 -12.67 -20.23 1.07
N TYR A 70 -13.94 -20.01 0.70
CA TYR A 70 -14.31 -19.67 -0.68
C TYR A 70 -14.27 -18.16 -0.95
N ILE A 71 -14.28 -17.29 0.05
CA ILE A 71 -14.20 -15.84 -0.22
C ILE A 71 -12.76 -15.34 -0.18
N SER A 72 -11.94 -15.92 0.70
CA SER A 72 -10.55 -15.49 0.93
C SER A 72 -9.72 -15.59 -0.34
N ASP A 73 -9.71 -16.76 -1.01
CA ASP A 73 -8.87 -16.94 -2.19
C ASP A 73 -9.19 -15.87 -3.26
N ALA A 74 -10.46 -15.68 -3.63
CA ALA A 74 -10.86 -14.65 -4.60
C ALA A 74 -10.54 -13.22 -4.14
N CYS A 75 -10.71 -12.89 -2.85
CA CYS A 75 -10.33 -11.59 -2.31
C CYS A 75 -8.82 -11.35 -2.37
N ASP A 76 -8.01 -12.36 -2.03
CA ASP A 76 -6.55 -12.30 -2.09
C ASP A 76 -6.08 -12.13 -3.55
N TYR A 77 -6.70 -12.82 -4.51
CA TYR A 77 -6.44 -12.57 -5.93
C TYR A 77 -6.80 -11.13 -6.37
N LEU A 78 -7.90 -10.58 -5.86
CA LEU A 78 -8.35 -9.23 -6.20
C LEU A 78 -7.41 -8.18 -5.56
N ILE A 79 -6.96 -8.41 -4.33
CA ILE A 79 -6.02 -7.54 -3.61
C ILE A 79 -4.64 -7.54 -4.31
N ASP A 80 -4.14 -8.71 -4.70
CA ASP A 80 -2.86 -8.85 -5.41
C ASP A 80 -2.86 -8.13 -6.77
N ASN A 81 -4.04 -8.03 -7.39
CA ASN A 81 -4.22 -7.37 -8.69
C ASN A 81 -4.83 -5.96 -8.57
N MET A 82 -4.84 -5.33 -7.39
CA MET A 82 -5.41 -3.98 -7.16
C MET A 82 -4.87 -2.92 -8.13
N SER A 83 -3.56 -2.97 -8.45
CA SER A 83 -2.92 -2.05 -9.38
C SER A 83 -3.54 -2.07 -10.77
N VAL A 84 -3.97 -3.24 -11.26
CA VAL A 84 -4.63 -3.40 -12.56
C VAL A 84 -6.01 -2.73 -12.58
N PHE A 85 -6.73 -2.73 -11.45
CA PHE A 85 -8.02 -2.04 -11.32
C PHE A 85 -7.88 -0.52 -11.19
N PHE A 86 -6.74 -0.03 -10.69
CA PHE A 86 -6.49 1.41 -10.59
C PHE A 86 -6.18 2.08 -11.93
N ILE A 87 -5.67 1.36 -12.93
CA ILE A 87 -5.45 1.90 -14.28
C ILE A 87 -6.74 2.46 -14.91
N PRO A 88 -7.82 1.66 -15.10
CA PRO A 88 -9.07 2.16 -15.69
C PRO A 88 -9.75 3.21 -14.81
N ALA A 89 -9.70 3.07 -13.48
CA ALA A 89 -10.23 4.08 -12.56
C ALA A 89 -9.49 5.42 -12.72
N GLY A 90 -8.15 5.40 -12.79
CA GLY A 90 -7.32 6.59 -12.97
C GLY A 90 -7.56 7.27 -14.32
N VAL A 91 -7.69 6.51 -15.41
CA VAL A 91 -8.01 7.06 -16.73
C VAL A 91 -9.40 7.71 -16.74
N ALA A 92 -10.38 7.13 -16.05
CA ALA A 92 -11.70 7.75 -15.89
C ALA A 92 -11.62 9.10 -15.17
N ILE A 93 -10.78 9.20 -14.12
CA ILE A 93 -10.54 10.45 -13.40
C ILE A 93 -9.84 11.50 -14.29
N MET A 94 -8.91 11.09 -15.15
CA MET A 94 -8.24 12.00 -16.09
C MET A 94 -9.23 12.67 -17.05
N GLY A 95 -10.30 11.97 -17.44
CA GLY A 95 -11.39 12.57 -18.23
C GLY A 95 -12.12 13.72 -17.50
N CYS A 96 -12.11 13.73 -16.17
CA CYS A 96 -12.71 14.77 -15.34
C CYS A 96 -11.68 15.73 -14.72
N PHE A 97 -10.41 15.65 -15.12
CA PHE A 97 -9.32 16.41 -14.49
C PHE A 97 -9.52 17.93 -14.54
N SER A 98 -10.13 18.44 -15.62
CA SER A 98 -10.43 19.87 -15.78
C SER A 98 -11.34 20.44 -14.66
N MET A 99 -12.28 19.65 -14.16
CA MET A 99 -13.13 20.05 -13.02
C MET A 99 -12.36 20.02 -11.70
N LEU A 100 -11.39 19.11 -11.59
CA LEU A 100 -10.54 18.97 -10.41
C LEU A 100 -9.55 20.14 -10.29
N GLU A 101 -8.90 20.56 -11.37
CA GLU A 101 -7.87 21.61 -11.35
C GLU A 101 -8.38 22.92 -10.73
N ASN A 102 -9.61 23.32 -11.07
CA ASN A 102 -10.26 24.52 -10.53
C ASN A 102 -10.46 24.48 -9.00
N SER A 103 -10.45 23.29 -8.38
CA SER A 103 -10.59 23.10 -6.94
C SER A 103 -9.49 22.21 -6.33
N ALA A 104 -8.36 22.03 -7.02
CA ALA A 104 -7.33 21.07 -6.63
C ALA A 104 -6.75 21.38 -5.24
N ALA A 105 -6.57 22.67 -4.93
CA ALA A 105 -6.13 23.11 -3.60
C ALA A 105 -7.13 22.75 -2.49
N LYS A 106 -8.44 22.85 -2.75
CA LYS A 106 -9.48 22.46 -1.78
C LYS A 106 -9.50 20.94 -1.61
N PHE A 107 -9.34 20.19 -2.70
CA PHE A 107 -9.29 18.73 -2.67
C PHE A 107 -8.07 18.24 -1.88
N ALA A 108 -6.89 18.81 -2.12
CA ALA A 108 -5.67 18.48 -1.37
C ALA A 108 -5.83 18.76 0.13
N PHE A 109 -6.41 19.91 0.49
CA PHE A 109 -6.72 20.22 1.89
C PHE A 109 -7.68 19.21 2.51
N VAL A 110 -8.76 18.85 1.81
CA VAL A 110 -9.72 17.83 2.26
C VAL A 110 -9.02 16.49 2.44
N CYS A 111 -8.18 16.04 1.51
CA CYS A 111 -7.43 14.78 1.63
C CYS A 111 -6.55 14.75 2.87
N ILE A 112 -5.76 15.82 3.11
CA ILE A 112 -4.90 15.92 4.30
C ILE A 112 -5.76 15.92 5.56
N ALA A 113 -6.82 16.74 5.58
CA ALA A 113 -7.72 16.82 6.72
C ALA A 113 -8.39 15.48 7.03
N THR A 114 -8.92 14.77 6.02
CA THR A 114 -9.55 13.46 6.20
C THR A 114 -8.54 12.42 6.63
N THR A 115 -7.31 12.47 6.13
CA THR A 115 -6.23 11.55 6.57
C THR A 115 -5.95 11.72 8.06
N VAL A 116 -5.78 12.97 8.54
CA VAL A 116 -5.56 13.26 9.95
C VAL A 116 -6.76 12.85 10.80
N ILE A 117 -7.98 13.18 10.34
CA ILE A 117 -9.22 12.83 11.06
C ILE A 117 -9.39 11.31 11.16
N VAL A 118 -9.20 10.57 10.07
CA VAL A 118 -9.29 9.10 10.06
C VAL A 118 -8.21 8.48 10.94
N PHE A 119 -6.99 9.00 10.90
CA PHE A 119 -5.90 8.52 11.75
C PHE A 119 -6.21 8.73 13.23
N LEU A 120 -6.67 9.93 13.61
CA LEU A 120 -7.11 10.21 14.98
C LEU A 120 -8.28 9.32 15.39
N ALA A 121 -9.33 9.20 14.56
CA ALA A 121 -10.49 8.37 14.85
C ALA A 121 -10.09 6.90 15.08
N THR A 122 -9.20 6.37 14.24
CA THR A 122 -8.68 5.01 14.38
C THR A 122 -7.86 4.87 15.67
N SER A 123 -6.95 5.81 15.95
CA SER A 123 -6.15 5.84 17.18
C SER A 123 -7.02 5.90 18.44
N TYR A 124 -8.02 6.80 18.48
CA TYR A 124 -8.98 6.89 19.58
C TYR A 124 -9.79 5.61 19.75
N THR A 125 -10.22 4.98 18.65
CA THR A 125 -10.96 3.72 18.71
C THR A 125 -10.11 2.61 19.34
N VAL A 126 -8.85 2.48 18.92
CA VAL A 126 -7.91 1.49 19.48
C VAL A 126 -7.60 1.78 20.95
N LEU A 127 -7.37 3.04 21.31
CA LEU A 127 -7.13 3.46 22.70
C LEU A 127 -8.36 3.21 23.59
N LEU A 128 -9.56 3.51 23.10
CA LEU A 128 -10.81 3.26 23.81
C LEU A 128 -11.02 1.76 24.04
N VAL A 129 -10.84 0.93 23.01
CA VAL A 129 -10.97 -0.52 23.13
C VAL A 129 -9.92 -1.10 24.09
N SER A 130 -8.67 -0.65 23.98
CA SER A 130 -7.58 -1.08 24.88
C SER A 130 -7.84 -0.66 26.32
N TRP A 131 -8.38 0.55 26.52
CA TRP A 131 -8.77 1.05 27.83
C TRP A 131 -9.96 0.27 28.43
N ILE A 132 -10.97 -0.05 27.62
CA ILE A 132 -12.12 -0.87 28.04
C ILE A 132 -11.65 -2.27 28.45
N MET A 133 -10.78 -2.92 27.67
CA MET A 133 -10.23 -4.23 28.02
C MET A 133 -9.39 -4.19 29.29
N ALA A 134 -8.55 -3.16 29.48
CA ALA A 134 -7.76 -2.98 30.71
C ALA A 134 -8.64 -2.75 31.95
N LYS A 135 -9.80 -2.11 31.79
CA LYS A 135 -10.75 -1.85 32.88
C LYS A 135 -11.54 -3.11 33.29
N LEU A 136 -11.76 -4.06 32.38
CA LEU A 136 -12.41 -5.35 32.65
C LEU A 136 -11.44 -6.44 33.10
N GLY A 137 -10.13 -6.32 32.84
CA GLY A 137 -9.13 -7.34 33.15
C GLY A 137 -8.68 -7.44 34.61
N LYS A 138 -9.22 -6.64 35.54
CA LYS A 138 -8.79 -6.65 36.95
C LYS A 138 -9.28 -7.86 37.76
N ASP A 139 -10.18 -8.69 37.21
CA ASP A 139 -10.60 -9.96 37.82
C ASP A 139 -9.92 -11.20 37.19
N THR A 140 -9.20 -11.03 36.08
CA THR A 140 -8.47 -12.11 35.39
C THR A 140 -6.98 -12.03 35.70
N ALA A 141 -6.64 -12.04 36.99
CA ALA A 141 -5.26 -11.96 37.48
C ALA A 141 -4.41 -13.24 37.30
N LEU A 142 -4.86 -14.25 36.56
CA LEU A 142 -4.07 -15.45 36.25
C LEU A 142 -4.39 -16.02 34.86
N ALA A 143 -3.73 -15.50 33.81
CA ALA A 143 -3.34 -16.26 32.61
C ALA A 143 -2.31 -15.45 31.79
N PRO A 144 -1.00 -15.59 32.09
CA PRO A 144 0.06 -14.86 31.40
C PRO A 144 0.39 -15.44 30.03
N ALA A 145 0.26 -14.64 28.97
CA ALA A 145 1.04 -14.78 27.72
C ALA A 145 0.96 -13.54 26.81
N VAL A 146 1.12 -12.34 27.37
CA VAL A 146 1.72 -11.23 26.60
C VAL A 146 2.52 -10.39 27.58
N GLY A 147 3.82 -10.67 27.66
CA GLY A 147 4.73 -9.83 28.42
C GLY A 147 4.68 -8.40 27.88
N PRO A 148 4.98 -7.39 28.72
CA PRO A 148 4.99 -6.01 28.27
C PRO A 148 6.14 -5.89 27.28
N LYS A 149 5.82 -5.89 25.99
CA LYS A 149 6.79 -5.45 25.00
C LYS A 149 6.90 -3.95 25.20
N GLY A 150 8.05 -3.56 25.74
CA GLY A 150 8.41 -2.20 26.08
C GLY A 150 8.02 -1.23 24.97
N SER A 151 7.62 -0.07 25.43
CA SER A 151 7.49 1.17 24.70
C SER A 151 8.80 1.55 23.99
N ASP A 152 9.23 0.85 22.93
CA ASP A 152 10.42 1.20 22.12
C ASP A 152 10.40 0.73 20.65
N ASP A 153 9.31 0.14 20.11
CA ASP A 153 9.23 -0.31 18.70
C ASP A 153 8.05 0.30 17.91
N SER A 154 7.82 1.62 18.02
CA SER A 154 6.90 2.32 17.10
C SER A 154 7.40 3.73 16.76
N ALA A 155 8.69 3.81 16.46
CA ALA A 155 9.19 4.75 15.48
C ALA A 155 9.49 3.94 14.22
N ALA A 156 8.92 4.34 13.09
CA ALA A 156 9.05 3.73 11.76
C ALA A 156 8.30 2.40 11.54
N ASP A 157 6.99 2.50 11.26
CA ASP A 157 6.47 1.77 10.10
C ASP A 157 6.04 2.82 9.08
N GLY A 158 7.03 3.23 8.30
CA GLY A 158 6.81 4.04 7.12
C GLY A 158 6.28 3.13 6.03
N ASP A 159 4.96 3.07 5.87
CA ASP A 159 4.39 2.88 4.54
C ASP A 159 4.46 4.23 3.82
N ALA A 160 5.69 4.55 3.42
CA ALA A 160 5.98 5.57 2.45
C ALA A 160 5.52 5.04 1.09
N THR A 161 4.22 5.14 0.80
CA THR A 161 3.75 5.32 -0.58
C THR A 161 4.12 6.75 -1.00
N ALA A 162 5.43 6.98 -1.12
CA ALA A 162 6.06 8.20 -1.58
C ALA A 162 7.11 7.82 -2.65
N ASP A 163 6.66 7.19 -3.73
CA ASP A 163 7.46 7.05 -4.94
C ASP A 163 6.60 7.32 -6.18
N ALA A 164 6.26 8.60 -6.37
CA ALA A 164 5.82 9.16 -7.64
C ALA A 164 5.77 10.69 -7.56
N SER A 165 6.92 11.34 -7.34
CA SER A 165 7.23 12.70 -7.85
C SER A 165 8.46 13.26 -7.14
N ARG A 166 9.65 12.88 -7.60
CA ARG A 166 10.85 13.71 -7.38
C ARG A 166 11.73 13.73 -8.61
N LYS A 167 11.31 14.51 -9.61
CA LYS A 167 12.20 15.05 -10.64
C LYS A 167 11.98 16.57 -10.74
N HIS A 168 13.11 17.27 -10.82
CA HIS A 168 13.33 18.70 -11.10
C HIS A 168 13.31 19.72 -9.95
N ALA A 169 14.31 20.61 -10.02
CA ALA A 169 14.72 21.71 -9.12
C ALA A 169 15.59 21.25 -7.92
N GLU A 170 16.81 21.73 -7.66
CA GLU A 170 17.47 22.96 -8.08
C GLU A 170 18.99 22.87 -7.74
N VAL A 171 19.83 23.26 -8.71
CA VAL A 171 21.02 24.15 -8.64
C VAL A 171 22.01 24.04 -7.46
N GLN A 172 23.29 23.91 -7.82
CA GLN A 172 24.50 24.07 -6.98
C GLN A 172 24.50 25.35 -6.11
N PRO A 173 25.22 25.38 -4.96
CA PRO A 173 26.58 25.96 -5.00
C PRO A 173 27.62 25.33 -4.04
N LYS A 174 28.87 25.69 -4.36
CA LYS A 174 30.21 25.46 -3.78
C LYS A 174 30.37 25.34 -2.26
N HIS A 175 31.51 24.71 -1.93
CA HIS A 175 32.53 25.02 -0.91
C HIS A 175 32.58 24.22 0.41
N HIS A 176 33.82 23.84 0.77
CA HIS A 176 34.30 23.24 2.03
C HIS A 176 33.96 21.74 2.21
N ALA A 177 34.83 20.85 2.67
CA ALA A 177 36.20 20.94 3.16
C ALA A 177 36.85 19.54 3.05
N HIS A 178 38.18 19.58 2.98
CA HIS A 178 39.16 18.61 3.48
C HIS A 178 38.66 17.39 4.28
N PRO A 179 39.32 16.23 4.14
CA PRO A 179 40.12 15.83 5.29
C PRO A 179 41.48 15.20 4.96
N HIS A 180 42.44 15.53 5.83
CA HIS A 180 43.70 14.82 6.07
C HIS A 180 43.47 13.37 6.50
N ALA A 181 44.27 12.45 5.99
CA ALA A 181 45.20 11.63 6.78
C ALA A 181 45.94 10.61 5.89
N HIS A 182 47.12 10.18 6.37
CA HIS A 182 47.98 9.06 5.93
C HIS A 182 49.32 9.41 5.21
N THR A 183 50.30 9.72 6.07
CA THR A 183 51.56 8.96 6.29
C THR A 183 52.56 8.76 5.13
N HIS A 184 53.70 9.45 5.29
CA HIS A 184 55.10 9.10 4.98
C HIS A 184 55.45 8.40 3.64
N THR A 185 56.21 9.10 2.78
CA THR A 185 57.58 8.73 2.31
C THR A 185 58.12 9.78 1.31
N HIS A 186 59.29 10.34 1.59
CA HIS A 186 60.17 11.04 0.63
C HIS A 186 60.83 10.02 -0.32
N PRO A 187 61.64 10.41 -1.34
CA PRO A 187 61.68 11.60 -2.22
C PRO A 187 61.78 11.19 -3.73
N HIS A 188 62.15 12.15 -4.60
CA HIS A 188 62.79 12.03 -5.93
C HIS A 188 62.01 12.60 -7.13
N THR A 189 62.40 13.83 -7.49
CA THR A 189 62.47 14.37 -8.86
C THR A 189 63.34 13.46 -9.75
N PRO A 190 63.04 13.27 -11.04
CA PRO A 190 63.68 14.04 -12.13
C PRO A 190 62.70 14.37 -13.29
N ALA A 191 62.71 15.58 -13.85
CA ALA A 191 63.51 16.06 -14.99
C ALA A 191 62.89 15.81 -16.39
N SER A 192 63.03 16.84 -17.24
CA SER A 192 62.77 16.87 -18.70
C SER A 192 61.29 16.90 -19.10
N GLY A 193 60.80 17.80 -19.94
CA GLY A 193 61.40 18.74 -20.88
C GLY A 193 60.38 18.99 -22.01
N SER A 194 60.57 20.07 -22.77
CA SER A 194 59.78 20.51 -23.94
C SER A 194 58.54 21.37 -23.62
N ILE A 195 58.60 22.70 -23.79
CA ILE A 195 58.29 23.44 -25.04
C ILE A 195 56.83 23.13 -25.44
N ILE A 196 55.86 24.06 -25.32
CA ILE A 196 55.63 25.25 -26.15
C ILE A 196 54.85 26.32 -25.33
N ALA A 197 55.31 27.57 -25.34
CA ALA A 197 54.47 28.78 -25.19
C ALA A 197 54.17 29.31 -26.61
N PRO A 198 53.30 30.33 -26.88
CA PRO A 198 52.51 31.18 -25.98
C PRO A 198 51.04 31.40 -26.46
N VAL A 199 50.16 32.02 -25.67
CA VAL A 199 49.34 33.21 -26.05
C VAL A 199 48.77 33.82 -24.74
N PRO A 200 49.13 35.06 -24.38
CA PRO A 200 48.43 35.85 -23.38
C PRO A 200 47.45 36.83 -24.06
N SER A 201 46.32 37.14 -23.42
CA SER A 201 45.51 38.39 -23.48
C SER A 201 44.12 38.05 -22.92
N LYS A 202 43.74 38.38 -21.68
CA LYS A 202 43.43 39.71 -21.09
C LYS A 202 42.36 40.49 -21.87
N GLU A 203 41.13 40.39 -21.33
CA GLU A 203 40.10 41.42 -21.14
C GLU A 203 39.57 42.28 -22.31
N ALA A 204 38.26 42.57 -22.21
CA ALA A 204 37.48 43.65 -22.82
C ALA A 204 36.98 43.49 -24.26
#